data_AF-A0A2G8JCI7-F1
#
_entry.id   AF-A0A2G8JCI7-F1
#
_cell.length_a   1.000
_cell.length_b   1.000
_cell.length_c   1.000
_cell.angle_alpha   90.00
_cell.angle_beta   90.00
_cell.angle_gamma   90.00
#
_symmetry.space_group_name_H-M   'P 1'
#
loop_
_entity.id
_entity.type
_entity.pdbx_description
1 polymer ?
#
loop_
_entity_poly.entity_id
_entity_poly.type
_entity_poly.pdbx_seq_one_letter_code
_entity_poly.pdbx_strand_id
1 'polypeptide(L)'
;LQESNVKLKLTVVNTVGFGDQINKEESYKPIVDHIDQQFENYLQEELKIKRSIQTYHDTRIHTCLYFVAPTGHSLKSLDLVTMKKLDSKVNIVR
;
A
#
# COMPACT_ATOMS: atom_id res chain seq x y z
N LEU A 1 6.59 5.45 -18.56
CA LEU A 1 6.41 4.14 -19.23
C LEU A 1 5.28 4.26 -20.23
N GLN A 2 5.29 3.46 -21.29
CA GLN A 2 4.14 3.30 -22.19
C GLN A 2 3.70 1.84 -22.11
N GLU A 3 2.46 1.60 -21.71
CA GLU A 3 1.87 0.27 -21.65
C GLU A 3 0.58 0.31 -22.46
N SER A 4 0.48 -0.55 -23.48
CA SER A 4 -0.72 -0.66 -24.33
C SER A 4 -1.26 0.69 -24.86
N ASN A 5 -0.36 1.58 -25.30
CA ASN A 5 -0.66 2.94 -25.79
C ASN A 5 -1.13 3.96 -24.73
N VAL A 6 -1.05 3.63 -23.45
CA VAL A 6 -1.30 4.56 -22.33
C VAL A 6 0.03 5.08 -21.79
N LYS A 7 0.10 6.40 -21.58
CA LYS A 7 1.23 7.02 -20.87
C LYS A 7 1.07 6.73 -19.37
N LEU A 8 1.86 5.80 -18.88
CA LEU A 8 1.78 5.32 -17.50
C LEU A 8 2.77 6.07 -16.60
N LYS A 9 2.24 6.57 -15.48
CA LYS A 9 3.02 7.05 -14.33
C LYS A 9 2.93 6.02 -13.22
N LEU A 10 3.80 5.03 -13.29
CA LEU A 10 3.89 3.94 -12.32
C LEU A 10 4.76 4.36 -11.13
N THR A 11 4.27 4.14 -9.91
CA THR A 11 5.03 4.27 -8.67
C THR A 11 5.06 2.93 -7.98
N VAL A 12 6.25 2.46 -7.62
CA VAL A 12 6.45 1.24 -6.84
C VAL A 12 6.95 1.62 -5.46
N VAL A 13 6.23 1.21 -4.42
CA VAL A 13 6.60 1.45 -3.02
C VAL A 13 7.04 0.13 -2.41
N ASN A 14 8.28 0.06 -1.94
CA ASN A 14 8.83 -1.12 -1.29
C ASN A 14 8.82 -0.95 0.22
N THR A 15 8.44 -2.00 0.95
CA THR A 15 8.58 -2.06 2.41
C THR A 15 9.98 -2.56 2.74
N VAL A 16 10.68 -1.85 3.63
CA VAL A 16 12.04 -2.19 4.06
C VAL A 16 11.98 -2.72 5.48
N GLY A 17 12.66 -3.84 5.76
CA GLY A 17 12.76 -4.40 7.11
C GLY A 17 11.50 -5.11 7.62
N PHE A 18 10.55 -5.44 6.74
CA PHE A 18 9.31 -6.12 7.14
C PHE A 18 9.61 -7.55 7.64
N GLY A 19 9.37 -7.80 8.93
CA GLY A 19 9.56 -9.10 9.55
C GLY A 19 10.98 -9.37 10.08
N ASP A 20 11.90 -8.41 10.01
CA ASP A 20 13.29 -8.55 10.49
C ASP A 20 13.46 -8.29 11.99
N GLN A 21 12.53 -7.54 12.60
CA GLN A 21 12.59 -7.20 14.02
C GLN A 21 12.26 -8.40 14.92
N ILE A 22 12.81 -8.43 16.15
CA ILE A 22 12.48 -9.47 17.14
C ILE A 22 11.01 -9.35 17.57
N ASN A 23 10.56 -8.12 17.89
CA ASN A 23 9.15 -7.83 18.11
C ASN A 23 8.48 -7.45 16.78
N LYS A 24 7.49 -8.23 16.37
CA LYS A 24 6.81 -8.12 15.07
C LYS A 24 5.35 -7.69 15.19
N GLU A 25 4.87 -7.40 16.41
CA GLU A 25 3.45 -7.13 16.68
C GLU A 25 2.92 -5.93 15.89
N GLU A 26 3.78 -4.94 15.64
CA GLU A 26 3.40 -3.68 15.01
C GLU A 26 4.11 -3.43 13.67
N SER A 27 4.68 -4.47 13.05
CA SER A 27 5.41 -4.35 11.77
C SER A 27 4.54 -3.83 10.61
N TYR A 28 3.21 -3.92 10.73
CA TYR A 28 2.27 -3.39 9.75
C TYR A 28 2.06 -1.87 9.87
N LYS A 29 2.35 -1.25 11.02
CA LYS A 29 2.01 0.17 11.27
C LYS A 29 2.63 1.10 10.24
N PRO A 30 3.95 1.06 9.94
CA PRO A 30 4.53 1.98 8.97
C PRO A 30 3.91 1.85 7.56
N ILE A 31 3.46 0.64 7.20
CA ILE A 31 2.80 0.37 5.92
C ILE A 31 1.41 1.00 5.90
N VAL A 32 0.63 0.78 6.96
CA VAL A 32 -0.71 1.35 7.12
C VAL A 32 -0.65 2.87 7.18
N ASP A 33 0.26 3.43 7.97
CA ASP A 33 0.44 4.87 8.12
C ASP A 33 0.81 5.53 6.78
N HIS A 34 1.66 4.87 5.98
CA HIS A 34 1.98 5.36 4.64
C HIS A 34 0.75 5.38 3.73
N ILE A 35 -0.05 4.32 3.73
CA ILE A 35 -1.29 4.22 2.94
C ILE A 35 -2.28 5.31 3.37
N ASP A 36 -2.52 5.45 4.68
CA ASP A 36 -3.44 6.42 5.25
C ASP A 36 -3.00 7.85 4.96
N GLN A 37 -1.70 8.14 4.98
CA GLN A 37 -1.17 9.44 4.57
C GLN A 37 -1.47 9.74 3.09
N GLN A 38 -1.43 8.76 2.19
CA GLN A 38 -1.79 8.98 0.78
C GLN A 38 -3.29 9.23 0.61
N PHE A 39 -4.13 8.54 1.40
CA PHE A 39 -5.56 8.83 1.44
C PHE A 39 -5.85 10.23 1.96
N GLU A 40 -5.20 10.64 3.03
CA GLU A 40 -5.36 11.98 3.59
C GLU A 40 -4.93 13.06 2.58
N ASN A 41 -3.78 12.89 1.92
CA ASN A 41 -3.30 13.82 0.90
C ASN A 41 -4.31 14.00 -0.25
N TYR A 42 -4.91 12.91 -0.71
CA TYR A 42 -5.93 12.93 -1.74
C TYR A 42 -7.21 13.62 -1.25
N LEU A 43 -7.68 13.29 -0.03
CA LEU A 43 -8.85 13.91 0.59
C LEU A 43 -8.66 15.43 0.74
N GLN A 44 -7.49 15.88 1.18
CA GLN A 44 -7.19 17.30 1.32
C GLN A 44 -7.25 18.04 -0.02
N GLU A 45 -6.87 17.40 -1.13
CA GLU A 45 -7.04 17.99 -2.48
C GLU A 45 -8.51 18.06 -2.89
N GLU A 46 -9.31 17.03 -2.58
CA GLU A 46 -10.75 17.03 -2.84
C GLU A 46 -11.51 18.12 -2.06
N LEU A 47 -11.04 18.46 -0.86
CA LEU A 47 -11.65 19.47 -0.01
C LEU A 47 -11.30 20.92 -0.40
N LYS A 48 -10.32 21.15 -1.28
CA LYS A 48 -9.97 22.51 -1.72
C LYS A 48 -11.14 23.22 -2.40
N ILE A 49 -11.16 24.55 -2.30
CA ILE A 49 -12.16 25.40 -3.01
C ILE A 49 -11.86 25.42 -4.51
N LYS A 50 -10.59 25.59 -4.89
CA LYS A 50 -10.11 25.48 -6.28
C LYS A 50 -9.44 24.13 -6.46
N ARG A 51 -10.25 23.12 -6.76
CA ARG A 51 -9.80 21.72 -6.91
C ARG A 51 -9.13 21.53 -8.26
N SER A 52 -8.01 20.81 -8.27
CA SER A 52 -7.33 20.40 -9.51
C SER A 52 -7.20 18.88 -9.62
N ILE A 53 -8.26 18.13 -9.27
CA ILE A 53 -8.25 16.66 -9.21
C ILE A 53 -7.81 16.02 -10.54
N GLN A 54 -8.19 16.61 -11.68
CA GLN A 54 -7.86 16.07 -13.00
C GLN A 54 -6.36 16.07 -13.31
N THR A 55 -5.61 17.01 -12.73
CA THR A 55 -4.16 17.12 -12.93
C THR A 55 -3.36 16.69 -11.69
N TYR A 56 -4.07 16.41 -10.59
CA TYR A 56 -3.47 15.94 -9.35
C TYR A 56 -2.83 14.57 -9.57
N HIS A 57 -1.64 14.40 -9.00
CA HIS A 57 -0.97 13.12 -9.04
C HIS A 57 -1.51 12.24 -7.92
N ASP A 58 -2.36 11.28 -8.28
CA ASP A 58 -2.86 10.30 -7.33
C ASP A 58 -1.73 9.40 -6.83
N THR A 59 -1.40 9.52 -5.54
CA THR A 59 -0.36 8.74 -4.87
C THR A 59 -0.92 7.59 -4.04
N ARG A 60 -2.24 7.36 -4.03
CA ARG A 60 -2.85 6.28 -3.28
C ARG A 60 -2.32 4.93 -3.75
N ILE A 61 -2.24 3.97 -2.84
CA ILE A 61 -1.81 2.62 -3.18
C ILE A 61 -2.99 1.87 -3.80
N HIS A 62 -2.94 1.67 -5.12
CA HIS A 62 -4.00 1.01 -5.88
C HIS A 62 -4.03 -0.51 -5.69
N THR A 63 -2.86 -1.12 -5.51
CA THR A 63 -2.69 -2.56 -5.27
C THR A 63 -1.49 -2.83 -4.39
N CYS A 64 -1.56 -3.88 -3.60
CA CYS A 64 -0.49 -4.36 -2.74
C CYS A 64 -0.14 -5.80 -3.15
N LEU A 65 1.08 -5.99 -3.66
CA LEU A 65 1.63 -7.32 -3.91
C LEU A 65 2.20 -7.84 -2.60
N TYR A 66 1.60 -8.90 -2.05
CA TYR A 66 1.96 -9.46 -0.75
C TYR A 66 2.72 -10.77 -0.94
N PHE A 67 4.03 -10.73 -0.70
CA PHE A 67 4.90 -11.89 -0.88
C PHE A 67 4.81 -12.85 0.30
N VAL A 68 4.16 -14.00 0.10
CA VAL A 68 4.14 -15.09 1.07
C VAL A 68 5.37 -15.96 0.88
N ALA A 69 6.11 -16.21 1.97
CA ALA A 69 7.27 -17.09 1.91
C ALA A 69 6.87 -18.53 1.57
N PRO A 70 7.57 -19.24 0.65
CA PRO A 70 7.23 -20.59 0.22
C PRO A 70 7.66 -21.63 1.28
N THR A 71 7.02 -21.61 2.45
CA THR A 71 7.36 -22.48 3.59
C THR A 71 6.76 -23.87 3.48
N GLY A 72 5.84 -24.12 2.54
CA GLY A 72 5.11 -25.39 2.41
C GLY A 72 4.09 -25.66 3.53
N HIS A 73 3.91 -24.71 4.44
CA HIS A 73 2.97 -24.78 5.56
C HIS A 73 1.88 -23.70 5.42
N SER A 74 1.22 -23.36 6.53
CA SER A 74 0.26 -22.25 6.62
C SER A 74 0.94 -20.88 6.62
N LEU A 75 0.13 -19.83 6.44
CA LEU A 75 0.55 -18.43 6.58
C LEU A 75 1.15 -18.18 7.97
N LYS A 76 2.21 -17.36 8.04
CA LYS A 76 2.78 -16.96 9.32
C LYS A 76 1.80 -16.05 10.05
N SER A 77 1.86 -16.03 11.39
CA SER A 77 1.03 -15.14 12.20
C SER A 77 1.21 -13.67 11.82
N LEU A 78 2.44 -13.26 11.48
CA LEU A 78 2.72 -11.92 10.97
C LEU A 78 1.97 -11.63 9.67
N ASP A 79 1.93 -12.59 8.74
CA ASP A 79 1.24 -12.45 7.46
C ASP A 79 -0.25 -12.26 7.68
N LEU A 80 -0.86 -13.12 8.51
CA LEU A 80 -2.28 -13.04 8.86
C LEU A 80 -2.66 -11.69 9.48
N VAL A 81 -1.88 -11.19 10.44
CA VAL A 81 -2.14 -9.91 11.11
C VAL A 81 -2.00 -8.76 10.11
N THR A 82 -0.90 -8.74 9.35
CA THR A 82 -0.61 -7.65 8.40
C THR A 82 -1.66 -7.60 7.29
N MET A 83 -1.96 -8.75 6.68
CA MET A 83 -2.95 -8.83 5.62
C MET A 83 -4.34 -8.42 6.11
N LYS A 84 -4.75 -8.82 7.32
CA LYS A 84 -6.03 -8.39 7.91
C LYS A 84 -6.11 -6.88 8.14
N LYS A 85 -4.98 -6.22 8.41
CA LYS A 85 -4.92 -4.75 8.55
C LYS A 85 -4.92 -4.02 7.22
N LEU A 86 -4.38 -4.65 6.17
CA LEU A 86 -4.30 -4.07 4.82
C LEU A 86 -5.55 -4.33 3.97
N ASP A 87 -6.30 -5.41 4.23
CA ASP A 87 -7.44 -5.86 3.42
C ASP A 87 -8.55 -4.79 3.29
N SER A 88 -8.76 -3.99 4.34
CA SER A 88 -9.75 -2.90 4.31
C SER A 88 -9.22 -1.60 3.69
N LYS A 89 -7.94 -1.55 3.29
CA LYS A 89 -7.26 -0.33 2.83
C LYS A 89 -6.75 -0.42 1.41
N VAL A 90 -6.35 -1.61 0.93
CA VAL A 90 -5.76 -1.78 -0.40
C VAL A 90 -6.13 -3.13 -0.99
N ASN A 91 -6.21 -3.20 -2.31
CA ASN A 91 -6.42 -4.46 -3.03
C ASN A 91 -5.18 -5.35 -2.93
N ILE A 92 -5.25 -6.39 -2.10
CA ILE A 92 -4.14 -7.33 -1.89
C ILE A 92 -4.14 -8.41 -2.98
N VAL A 93 -2.98 -8.61 -3.61
CA VAL A 93 -2.69 -9.72 -4.53
C VAL A 93 -1.54 -10.52 -3.91
N ARG A 94 -1.70 -11.84 -3.78
CA ARG A 94 -0.74 -12.75 -3.15
C ARG A 94 -0.15 -13.69 -4.18
#